data_AF-A0A7Y6AF93-F1
#
_entry.id   AF-A0A7Y6AF93-F1
#
_cell.length_a   1.000
_cell.length_b   1.000
_cell.length_c   1.000
_cell.angle_alpha   90.00
_cell.angle_beta   90.00
_cell.angle_gamma   90.00
#
_symmetry.space_group_name_H-M   'P 1'
#
loop_
_entity.id
_entity.type
_entity.pdbx_description
1 polymer ?
#
loop_
_entity_poly.entity_id
_entity_poly.type
_entity_poly.pdbx_seq_one_letter_code
_entity_poly.pdbx_strand_id
1 'polypeptide(L)' 'MEAGRIGARFNRAVGWITGRGVSIAGSRVLAVRGRKSGEWRTNPVNPLS' A
#
# COMPACT_ATOMS: atom_id res chain seq x y z
N MET A 1 10.70 -16.82 -21.73
CA MET A 1 10.08 -16.94 -20.39
C MET A 1 8.82 -16.07 -20.38
N GLU A 2 7.62 -16.68 -20.46
CA GLU A 2 6.34 -15.95 -20.47
C GLU A 2 6.02 -15.43 -19.05
N ALA A 3 6.65 -14.31 -18.67
CA ALA A 3 6.43 -13.64 -17.38
C ALA A 3 4.98 -13.08 -17.22
N GLY A 4 4.24 -12.96 -18.33
CA GLY A 4 2.94 -12.28 -18.35
C GLY A 4 1.82 -13.00 -17.61
N ARG A 5 1.72 -14.33 -17.69
CA ARG A 5 0.55 -15.07 -17.18
C ARG A 5 0.59 -15.28 -15.66
N ILE A 6 1.77 -15.58 -15.12
CA ILE A 6 1.97 -15.75 -13.68
C ILE A 6 2.02 -14.37 -13.00
N GLY A 7 2.70 -13.39 -13.61
CA GLY A 7 2.75 -12.01 -13.11
C GLY A 7 1.37 -11.35 -13.06
N ALA A 8 0.54 -11.53 -14.09
CA ALA A 8 -0.82 -10.99 -14.10
C ALA A 8 -1.71 -11.58 -12.98
N ARG A 9 -1.58 -12.87 -12.70
CA ARG A 9 -2.32 -13.53 -11.60
C ARG A 9 -1.84 -13.05 -10.23
N PHE A 10 -0.52 -12.91 -10.05
CA PHE A 10 0.07 -12.37 -8.83
C PHE A 10 -0.39 -10.93 -8.58
N ASN A 11 -0.30 -10.06 -9.58
CA ASN A 11 -0.72 -8.66 -9.46
C ASN A 11 -2.22 -8.52 -9.17
N ARG A 12 -3.06 -9.38 -9.77
CA ARG A 12 -4.51 -9.41 -9.49
C ARG A 12 -4.81 -9.87 -8.06
N ALA A 13 -4.08 -10.85 -7.54
CA ALA A 13 -4.19 -11.29 -6.15
C ALA A 13 -3.74 -10.19 -5.18
N VAL A 14 -2.59 -9.56 -5.45
CA VAL A 14 -2.08 -8.42 -4.68
C VAL A 14 -3.09 -7.26 -4.63
N GLY A 15 -3.67 -6.88 -5.77
CA GLY A 15 -4.69 -5.84 -5.83
C GLY A 15 -5.95 -6.17 -5.02
N TRP A 16 -6.42 -7.42 -5.06
CA TRP A 16 -7.59 -7.88 -4.31
C TRP A 16 -7.38 -7.87 -2.79
N ILE A 17 -6.16 -8.18 -2.34
CA ILE A 17 -5.75 -8.19 -0.93
C ILE A 17 -5.60 -6.76 -0.40
N THR A 18 -4.87 -5.91 -1.13
CA THR A 18 -4.71 -4.49 -0.79
C THR A 18 -6.05 -3.75 -0.76
N GLY A 19 -6.96 -4.06 -1.70
CA GLY A 19 -8.32 -3.50 -1.72
C GLY A 19 -9.20 -3.88 -0.52
N ARG A 20 -8.82 -4.91 0.25
CA ARG A 20 -9.50 -5.33 1.50
C ARG A 20 -8.86 -4.77 2.76
N GLY A 21 -7.94 -3.82 2.62
CA GLY A 21 -7.26 -3.19 3.75
C GLY A 21 -6.11 -4.02 4.32
N VAL A 22 -5.68 -5.08 3.61
CA VAL A 22 -4.51 -5.87 4.00
C VAL A 22 -3.28 -5.24 3.35
N SER A 23 -2.49 -4.56 4.17
CA SER A 23 -1.20 -3.99 3.80
C SER A 23 -0.20 -5.07 3.38
N ILE A 24 0.12 -5.14 2.09
CA ILE A 24 1.19 -6.01 1.59
C ILE A 24 2.54 -5.35 1.90
N ALA A 25 3.47 -6.13 2.47
CA ALA A 25 4.81 -5.71 2.90
C ALA A 25 4.89 -4.81 4.16
N GLY A 26 3.92 -4.88 5.08
CA GLY A 26 4.04 -4.23 6.39
C GLY A 26 3.73 -2.73 6.41
N SER A 27 3.08 -2.21 5.35
CA SER A 27 2.71 -0.80 5.28
C SER A 27 1.74 -0.42 6.40
N ARG A 28 2.07 0.63 7.16
CA ARG A 28 1.17 1.24 8.14
C ARG A 28 0.70 2.57 7.61
N VAL A 29 -0.57 2.90 7.83
CA VAL A 29 -1.09 4.23 7.51
C VAL A 29 -0.63 5.18 8.60
N LEU A 30 0.25 6.12 8.25
CA LEU A 30 0.63 7.20 9.15
C LEU A 30 -0.32 8.38 8.92
N ALA A 31 -1.14 8.70 9.92
CA ALA A 31 -1.91 9.92 9.95
C ALA A 31 -1.02 11.04 10.50
N VAL A 32 -0.68 12.02 9.67
CA VAL A 32 0.07 13.22 10.08
C VAL A 32 -0.82 14.44 9.96
N ARG A 33 -0.67 15.36 10.91
CA ARG A 33 -1.26 16.69 10.80
C ARG A 33 -0.26 17.63 10.12
N GLY A 34 -0.67 18.28 9.04
CA GLY A 34 0.18 19.23 8.32
C GLY A 34 0.57 20.40 9.22
N ARG A 35 1.87 20.64 9.44
CA ARG A 35 2.33 21.71 10.34
C ARG A 35 1.94 23.13 9.91
N LYS A 36 1.76 23.35 8.59
CA LYS A 36 1.34 24.64 8.02
C LYS A 36 -0.16 24.68 7.71
N SER A 37 -0.73 23.60 7.19
CA SER A 37 -2.13 23.54 6.76
C SER A 37 -3.10 23.08 7.85
N GLY A 38 -2.61 22.44 8.91
CA GLY A 38 -3.44 21.88 9.99
C GLY A 38 -4.28 20.66 9.59
N GLU A 39 -4.27 20.28 8.31
CA GLU A 39 -5.08 19.21 7.74
C GLU A 39 -4.51 17.82 8.07
N TRP A 40 -5.40 16.88 8.36
CA TRP A 40 -5.06 15.47 8.53
C TRP A 40 -4.81 14.81 7.18
N ARG A 41 -3.62 14.25 6.98
CA ARG A 41 -3.24 13.51 5.79
C ARG A 41 -2.80 12.10 6.19
N THR A 42 -3.31 11.10 5.48
CA THR A 42 -2.91 9.69 5.64
C THR A 42 -1.99 9.29 4.50
N ASN A 43 -0.81 8.77 4.81
CA ASN A 43 0.11 8.26 3.81
C ASN A 43 0.56 6.84 4.20
N PRO A 44 0.43 5.83 3.32
CA PRO A 44 0.99 4.51 3.59
C PRO A 44 2.52 4.60 3.59
N VAL A 45 3.13 4.25 4.73
CA VAL A 45 4.59 4.21 4.89
C VAL A 45 5.03 2.81 5.31
N ASN A 46 6.26 2.43 4.98
CA ASN A 46 6.90 1.22 5.54
C ASN A 46 7.82 1.63 6.71
N PRO A 47 7.40 1.47 7.98
CA PRO A 47 8.16 1.95 9.14
C PRO A 47 9.39 1.08 9.47
N LEU A 48 9.64 -0.01 8.74
CA LEU A 48 10.75 -0.94 8.97
C LEU A 48 11.87 -0.79 7.93
N SER A 49 12.10 0.44 7.45
CA SER A 49 13.20 0.75 6.52
C SER A 49 14.48 1.09 7.28
#